data_AF-B1VP40-F1
#
_entry.id   AF-B1VP40-F1
#
_cell.length_a   1.000
_cell.length_b   1.000
_cell.length_c   1.000
_cell.angle_alpha   90.00
_cell.angle_beta   90.00
_cell.angle_gamma   90.00
#
_symmetry.space_group_name_H-M   'P 1'
#
loop_
_entity.id
_entity.type
_entity.pdbx_description
1 polymer ?
#
loop_
_entity_poly.entity_id
_entity_poly.type
_entity_poly.pdbx_seq_one_letter_code
_entity_poly.pdbx_strand_id
1 'polypeptide(L)'
;MSGLEGAREFTAQMSIRTGHWRLYVVLPNRIEVWPAYLFGRAIPTFTDRTDALSVLGFEPVPGAEWEWTEDSEIHDDPTSAAVLIAAIRVRSQSGVSV
;
A
#
# COMPACT_ATOMS: atom_id res chain seq x y z
N MET A 1 30.39 -15.97 5.42
CA MET A 1 30.01 -15.58 4.04
C MET A 1 28.76 -14.75 4.15
N SER A 2 28.91 -13.45 3.93
CA SER A 2 27.91 -12.42 4.17
C SER A 2 26.74 -12.58 3.20
N GLY A 3 25.53 -12.77 3.74
CA GLY A 3 24.31 -12.77 2.94
C GLY A 3 24.08 -11.39 2.35
N LEU A 4 23.86 -11.33 1.04
CA LEU A 4 23.22 -10.19 0.40
C LEU A 4 21.79 -10.14 0.94
N GLU A 5 21.56 -9.44 2.06
CA GLU A 5 20.20 -9.09 2.49
C GLU A 5 19.67 -8.04 1.50
N GLY A 6 19.13 -8.52 0.37
CA GLY A 6 18.32 -7.68 -0.50
C GLY A 6 17.16 -7.10 0.28
N ALA A 7 16.85 -5.82 0.07
CA ALA A 7 15.70 -5.19 0.70
C ALA A 7 14.44 -6.04 0.46
N ARG A 8 13.74 -6.41 1.53
CA ARG A 8 12.57 -7.28 1.44
C ARG A 8 11.46 -6.55 0.66
N GLU A 9 10.88 -7.22 -0.33
CA GLU A 9 9.77 -6.68 -1.11
C GLU A 9 8.42 -6.98 -0.43
N PHE A 10 7.49 -6.06 -0.57
CA PHE A 10 6.14 -6.12 -0.03
C PHE A 10 5.13 -5.56 -1.03
N THR A 11 3.84 -5.74 -0.75
CA THR A 11 2.77 -5.09 -1.49
C THR A 11 2.26 -3.90 -0.68
N ALA A 12 2.29 -2.71 -1.27
CA ALA A 12 1.49 -1.60 -0.77
C ALA A 12 0.14 -1.60 -1.47
N GLN A 13 -0.93 -1.34 -0.72
CA GLN A 13 -2.27 -1.18 -1.23
C GLN A 13 -2.83 0.18 -0.86
N MET A 14 -3.61 0.75 -1.76
CA MET A 14 -4.34 1.99 -1.55
C MET A 14 -5.82 1.74 -1.83
N SER A 15 -6.70 2.13 -0.92
CA SER A 15 -8.15 2.00 -1.11
C SER A 15 -8.89 3.22 -0.60
N ILE A 16 -10.10 3.42 -1.10
CA ILE A 16 -11.01 4.46 -0.62
C ILE A 16 -12.17 3.83 0.13
N ARG A 17 -12.41 4.27 1.37
CA ARG A 17 -13.61 3.92 2.14
C ARG A 17 -14.12 5.17 2.85
N THR A 18 -15.45 5.30 2.94
CA THR A 18 -16.12 6.44 3.59
C THR A 18 -15.60 7.82 3.14
N GLY A 19 -15.13 7.92 1.89
CA GLY A 19 -14.61 9.15 1.29
C GLY A 19 -13.16 9.50 1.62
N HIS A 20 -12.40 8.62 2.30
CA HIS A 20 -10.98 8.85 2.59
C HIS A 20 -10.12 7.79 1.91
N TRP A 21 -9.06 8.26 1.25
CA TRP A 21 -8.03 7.37 0.71
C TRP A 21 -7.08 6.94 1.81
N ARG A 22 -6.75 5.65 1.86
CA ARG A 22 -5.79 5.08 2.78
C ARG A 22 -4.77 4.27 1.99
N LEU A 23 -3.49 4.48 2.28
CA LEU A 23 -2.38 3.66 1.82
C LEU A 23 -1.86 2.81 2.99
N TYR A 24 -1.55 1.55 2.74
CA TYR A 24 -0.94 0.67 3.75
C TYR A 24 -0.01 -0.35 3.10
N VAL A 25 0.95 -0.86 3.86
CA VAL A 25 1.86 -1.93 3.39
C VAL A 25 1.48 -3.25 4.04
N VAL A 26 1.21 -4.26 3.22
CA VAL A 26 0.80 -5.59 3.66
C VAL A 26 2.01 -6.32 4.23
N LEU A 27 1.99 -6.53 5.54
CA LEU A 27 3.02 -7.30 6.26
C LEU A 27 2.41 -8.64 6.71
N PRO A 28 2.52 -9.70 5.89
CA PRO A 28 1.93 -10.99 6.23
C PRO A 28 2.56 -11.56 7.51
N ASN A 29 1.74 -12.24 8.32
CA ASN A 29 2.13 -12.87 9.59
C ASN A 29 2.51 -11.91 10.74
N ARG A 30 2.13 -10.63 10.64
CA ARG A 30 2.20 -9.68 11.76
C ARG A 30 0.85 -9.60 12.48
N ILE A 31 0.88 -9.64 13.81
CA ILE A 31 -0.29 -9.39 14.67
C ILE A 31 -0.51 -7.87 14.83
N GLU A 32 0.55 -7.08 14.65
CA GLU A 32 0.53 -5.62 14.72
C GLU A 32 -0.25 -5.01 13.54
N VAL A 33 -0.85 -3.84 13.79
CA VAL A 33 -1.54 -3.06 12.75
C VAL A 33 -0.54 -2.70 11.65
N TRP A 34 -0.90 -3.00 10.40
CA TRP A 34 -0.06 -2.67 9.25
C TRP A 34 0.21 -1.15 9.17
N PRO A 35 1.44 -0.74 8.80
CA PRO A 35 1.78 0.65 8.64
C PRO A 35 0.88 1.27 7.57
N ALA A 36 0.26 2.40 7.91
CA ALA A 36 -0.72 3.04 7.06
C ALA A 36 -0.65 4.56 7.13
N TYR A 37 -0.95 5.19 6.00
CA TYR A 37 -1.08 6.63 5.84
C TYR A 37 -2.50 6.95 5.38
N LEU A 38 -3.15 7.91 6.05
CA LEU A 38 -4.48 8.38 5.70
C LEU A 38 -4.37 9.69 4.93
N PHE A 39 -4.91 9.71 3.71
CA PHE A 39 -5.06 10.93 2.93
C PHE A 39 -6.42 11.60 3.22
N GLY A 40 -6.58 12.80 2.68
CA GLY A 40 -7.87 13.47 2.64
C GLY A 40 -8.84 12.83 1.63
N ARG A 41 -9.84 13.62 1.24
CA ARG A 41 -10.91 13.19 0.32
C ARG A 41 -10.52 13.22 -1.16
N ALA A 42 -9.53 14.02 -1.52
CA ALA A 42 -9.04 14.10 -2.89
C ALA A 42 -8.25 12.84 -3.27
N ILE A 43 -8.30 12.47 -4.56
CA ILE A 43 -7.48 11.37 -5.08
C ILE A 43 -6.01 11.78 -4.98
N PRO A 44 -5.15 11.02 -4.27
CA PRO A 44 -3.74 11.35 -4.12
C PRO A 44 -3.01 11.32 -5.47
N THR A 45 -2.12 12.31 -5.69
CA THR A 45 -1.22 12.33 -6.85
C THR A 45 -0.14 11.24 -6.73
N PHE A 46 0.60 10.98 -7.80
CA PHE A 46 1.73 10.05 -7.71
C PHE A 46 2.80 10.51 -6.72
N THR A 47 3.05 11.82 -6.62
CA THR A 47 3.97 12.40 -5.64
C THR A 47 3.48 12.15 -4.21
N ASP A 48 2.21 12.44 -3.91
CA ASP A 48 1.63 12.19 -2.58
C ASP A 48 1.78 10.73 -2.15
N ARG A 49 1.61 9.79 -3.08
CA ARG A 49 1.76 8.35 -2.82
C ARG A 49 3.20 7.98 -2.50
N THR A 50 4.17 8.48 -3.27
CA THR A 50 5.60 8.23 -3.02
C THR A 50 6.06 8.84 -1.71
N ASP A 51 5.62 10.05 -1.38
CA ASP A 51 5.94 10.71 -0.12
C ASP A 51 5.34 9.94 1.07
N ALA A 52 4.09 9.49 0.95
CA ALA A 52 3.45 8.67 1.97
C ALA A 52 4.16 7.32 2.17
N LEU A 53 4.58 6.64 1.10
CA LEU A 53 5.40 5.42 1.22
C LEU A 53 6.72 5.70 1.95
N SER A 54 7.37 6.82 1.65
CA SER A 54 8.61 7.23 2.30
C SER A 54 8.40 7.48 3.80
N VAL A 55 7.29 8.13 4.19
CA VAL A 55 6.90 8.30 5.59
C VAL A 55 6.71 6.95 6.30
N LEU A 56 6.21 5.93 5.58
CA LEU A 56 6.06 4.58 6.10
C LEU A 56 7.37 3.77 6.08
N GLY A 57 8.48 4.31 5.57
CA GLY A 57 9.78 3.62 5.48
C GLY A 57 9.94 2.71 4.26
N PHE A 58 9.15 2.93 3.21
CA PHE A 58 9.16 2.14 1.98
C PHE A 58 9.40 3.01 0.75
N GLU A 59 9.84 2.37 -0.32
CA GLU A 59 9.92 2.98 -1.65
C GLU A 59 9.40 2.01 -2.73
N PRO A 60 8.82 2.50 -3.83
CA PRO A 60 8.44 1.64 -4.94
C PRO A 60 9.64 0.86 -5.50
N VAL A 61 9.42 -0.41 -5.85
CA VAL A 61 10.43 -1.16 -6.61
C VAL A 61 10.61 -0.48 -7.98
N PRO A 62 11.85 -0.34 -8.51
CA PRO A 62 12.07 0.26 -9.82
C PRO A 62 11.23 -0.42 -10.92
N GLY A 63 10.46 0.39 -11.66
CA GLY A 63 9.56 -0.11 -12.71
C GLY A 63 8.28 -0.78 -12.22
N ALA A 64 8.00 -0.79 -10.90
CA ALA A 64 6.69 -1.20 -10.41
C ALA A 64 5.64 -0.15 -10.76
N GLU A 65 4.48 -0.62 -11.22
CA GLU A 65 3.35 0.21 -11.57
C GLU A 65 2.18 -0.04 -10.61
N TRP A 66 1.28 0.94 -10.54
CA TRP A 66 0.05 0.80 -9.78
C TRP A 66 -0.97 0.02 -10.61
N GLU A 67 -1.40 -1.13 -10.09
CA GLU A 67 -2.49 -1.92 -10.66
C GLU A 67 -3.79 -1.58 -9.92
N TRP A 68 -4.83 -1.23 -10.68
CA TRP A 68 -6.16 -0.89 -10.12
C TRP A 68 -7.14 -2.03 -10.33
N THR A 69 -7.83 -2.38 -9.25
CA THR A 69 -8.85 -3.43 -9.20
C THR A 69 -10.10 -2.88 -8.54
N GLU A 70 -11.26 -3.27 -9.07
CA GLU A 70 -12.56 -3.07 -8.44
C GLU A 70 -12.91 -4.32 -7.63
N ASP A 71 -13.43 -4.12 -6.42
CA ASP A 71 -13.96 -5.18 -5.56
C ASP A 71 -15.29 -4.73 -4.92
N SER A 72 -16.03 -5.65 -4.34
CA SER A 72 -17.22 -5.39 -3.53
C SER A 72 -16.85 -5.04 -2.09
N GLU A 73 -17.51 -4.05 -1.48
CA GLU A 73 -17.32 -3.76 -0.05
C GLU A 73 -17.78 -4.92 0.84
N ILE A 74 -18.85 -5.60 0.43
CA ILE A 74 -19.41 -6.79 1.03
C ILE A 74 -19.28 -7.91 -0.02
N HIS A 75 -18.43 -8.88 0.28
CA HIS A 75 -18.16 -10.01 -0.60
C HIS A 75 -19.46 -10.74 -0.98
N ASP A 76 -19.60 -11.05 -2.27
CA ASP A 76 -20.74 -11.74 -2.87
C ASP A 76 -22.11 -11.03 -2.77
N ASP A 77 -22.16 -9.77 -2.30
CA ASP A 77 -23.37 -8.96 -2.32
C ASP A 77 -23.42 -8.07 -3.57
N PRO A 78 -24.30 -8.36 -4.55
CA PRO A 78 -24.38 -7.59 -5.80
C PRO A 78 -24.95 -6.18 -5.61
N THR A 79 -25.48 -5.85 -4.43
CA THR A 79 -25.94 -4.50 -4.08
C THR A 79 -24.88 -3.69 -3.34
N SER A 80 -23.75 -4.32 -3.02
CA SER A 80 -22.65 -3.66 -2.33
C SER A 80 -22.02 -2.57 -3.18
N ALA A 81 -21.55 -1.51 -2.53
CA ALA A 81 -20.78 -0.49 -3.20
C ALA A 81 -19.45 -1.08 -3.71
N ALA A 82 -19.06 -0.66 -4.91
CA ALA A 82 -17.73 -0.95 -5.44
C ALA A 82 -16.66 -0.19 -4.62
N VAL A 83 -15.58 -0.89 -4.29
CA VAL A 83 -14.36 -0.34 -3.68
C VAL A 83 -13.25 -0.40 -4.71
N LEU A 84 -12.55 0.72 -4.88
CA LEU A 84 -11.34 0.75 -5.69
C LEU A 84 -10.13 0.45 -4.83
N ILE A 85 -9.34 -0.52 -5.27
CA ILE A 85 -8.09 -0.92 -4.64
C ILE A 85 -6.98 -0.77 -5.68
N ALA A 86 -5.92 -0.05 -5.33
CA ALA A 86 -4.69 0.01 -6.10
C ALA A 86 -3.60 -0.78 -5.37
N ALA A 87 -2.74 -1.50 -6.09
CA ALA A 87 -1.61 -2.22 -5.53
C ALA A 87 -0.30 -1.87 -6.26
N ILE A 88 0.81 -1.87 -5.53
CA ILE A 88 2.16 -1.70 -6.09
C ILE A 88 3.18 -2.50 -5.27
N ARG A 89 4.26 -2.95 -5.92
CA ARG A 89 5.41 -3.55 -5.23
C ARG A 89 6.31 -2.47 -4.63
N VAL A 90 6.67 -2.65 -3.36
CA VAL A 90 7.55 -1.75 -2.61
C VAL A 90 8.66 -2.55 -1.93
N ARG A 91 9.73 -1.87 -1.53
CA ARG A 91 10.79 -2.44 -0.69
C ARG A 91 11.06 -1.54 0.51
N SER A 92 11.58 -2.11 1.59
CA SER A 92 12.00 -1.31 2.75
C SER A 92 13.18 -0.41 2.39
N GLN A 93 13.18 0.82 2.91
CA GLN A 93 14.33 1.70 2.80
C GLN A 93 15.49 1.15 3.64
N SER A 94 16.72 1.38 3.19
CA SER A 94 17.93 0.92 3.90
C SER A 94 17.98 1.51 5.32
N GLY A 95 18.07 0.64 6.33
CA GLY A 95 18.13 1.04 7.74
C GLY A 95 16.79 1.02 8.50
N VAL A 96 15.67 0.66 7.84
CA VAL A 96 14.38 0.43 8.49
C VAL A 96 14.17 -1.07 8.69
N SER A 97 14.13 -1.53 9.95
CA SER A 97 13.66 -2.87 10.29
C SER A 97 12.13 -2.88 10.33
N VAL A 98 11.51 -3.62 9.41
CA VAL A 98 10.06 -3.78 9.27
C VAL A 98 9.55 -5.11 9.83
#